data_AF-A0A7V1FUQ5-F1
#
_entry.id   AF-A0A7V1FUQ5-F1
#
_cell.length_a   1.000
_cell.length_b   1.000
_cell.length_c   1.000
_cell.angle_alpha   90.00
_cell.angle_beta   90.00
_cell.angle_gamma   90.00
#
_symmetry.space_group_name_H-M   'P 1'
#
loop_
_entity.id
_entity.type
_entity.pdbx_description
1 polymer ?
#
loop_
_entity_poly.entity_id
_entity_poly.type
_entity_poly.pdbx_seq_one_letter_code
_entity_poly.pdbx_strand_id
1 'polypeptide(L)'
;LIISSPVLIYQIWAFVAPGLKNREKKLVIVATISTSILFFMGVAFAWIFVLPRVLGFLLTYGGDFFNQQVQAAKYFSFVALFLLGFGIMFETPAMILTLTRLGVVDARSLAKYRKYSILLGCVVSAVLTPPDIFSMLAMVLPFYVLYEISIQLSKLVQKRKSKKDAPEMVDDGPDVGEAAG
;
A
#
# COMPACT_ATOMS: atom_id res chain seq x y z
N LEU A 1 3.74 18.17 -11.29
CA LEU A 1 3.59 17.15 -10.23
C LEU A 1 3.19 15.78 -10.78
N ILE A 2 2.10 15.62 -11.54
CA ILE A 2 1.72 14.31 -12.12
C ILE A 2 2.77 13.78 -13.11
N ILE A 3 3.38 14.64 -13.93
CA ILE A 3 4.46 14.26 -14.86
C ILE A 3 5.81 14.04 -14.15
N SER A 4 6.03 14.66 -12.98
CA SER A 4 7.25 14.49 -12.17
C SER A 4 7.15 13.36 -11.15
N SER A 5 5.96 12.83 -10.90
CA SER A 5 5.70 11.71 -9.99
C SER A 5 6.58 10.48 -10.31
N PRO A 6 6.75 10.06 -11.57
CA PRO A 6 7.60 8.92 -11.92
C PRO A 6 9.08 9.14 -11.51
N VAL A 7 9.57 10.37 -11.65
CA VAL A 7 10.96 10.73 -11.32
C VAL A 7 11.17 10.79 -9.80
N LEU A 8 10.21 11.33 -9.06
CA LEU A 8 10.27 11.35 -7.59
C LEU A 8 10.18 9.94 -6.98
N ILE A 9 9.30 9.09 -7.51
CA ILE A 9 9.20 7.68 -7.13
C ILE A 9 10.52 6.97 -7.45
N TYR A 10 11.11 7.21 -8.62
CA TYR A 10 12.42 6.68 -8.98
C TYR A 10 13.53 7.16 -8.02
N GLN A 11 13.55 8.43 -7.64
CA GLN A 11 14.55 8.98 -6.71
C GLN A 11 14.42 8.41 -5.29
N ILE A 12 13.21 8.18 -4.80
CA ILE A 12 12.97 7.51 -3.51
C ILE A 12 13.48 6.06 -3.57
N TRP A 13 13.16 5.32 -4.64
CA TRP A 13 13.68 3.97 -4.84
C TRP A 13 15.20 3.92 -5.06
N ALA A 14 15.77 4.92 -5.72
CA ALA A 14 17.20 5.07 -5.91
C ALA A 14 17.93 5.40 -4.59
N PHE A 15 17.23 5.88 -3.56
CA PHE A 15 17.77 6.06 -2.20
C PHE A 15 17.70 4.78 -1.36
N VAL A 16 16.77 3.87 -1.67
CA VAL A 16 16.64 2.53 -1.05
C VAL A 16 17.55 1.49 -1.73
N ALA A 17 17.75 1.62 -3.04
CA ALA A 17 18.63 0.77 -3.86
C ALA A 17 20.10 0.63 -3.40
N PRO A 18 20.79 1.64 -2.83
CA PRO A 18 22.19 1.50 -2.41
C PRO A 18 22.36 0.57 -1.21
N GLY A 19 21.28 0.19 -0.51
CA GLY A 19 21.30 -0.82 0.55
C GLY A 19 21.15 -2.27 0.08
N LEU A 20 21.01 -2.54 -1.22
CA LEU A 20 20.57 -3.83 -1.75
C LEU A 20 21.65 -4.60 -2.50
N LYS A 21 21.83 -5.90 -2.19
CA LYS A 21 22.79 -6.78 -2.90
C LYS A 21 22.38 -6.96 -4.37
N ASN A 22 23.36 -7.06 -5.28
CA ASN A 22 23.15 -7.18 -6.75
C ASN A 22 22.13 -8.25 -7.19
N ARG A 23 21.87 -9.29 -6.38
CA ARG A 23 20.92 -10.38 -6.64
C ARG A 23 19.45 -9.98 -6.42
N GLU A 24 19.18 -8.86 -5.75
CA GLU A 24 17.83 -8.37 -5.40
C GLU A 24 17.34 -7.22 -6.31
N LYS A 25 18.18 -6.73 -7.24
CA LYS A 25 17.81 -5.68 -8.21
C LYS A 25 16.57 -6.03 -9.06
N LYS A 26 16.35 -7.33 -9.33
CA LYS A 26 15.14 -7.80 -10.05
C LYS A 26 13.86 -7.63 -9.22
N LEU A 27 13.94 -7.70 -7.88
CA LEU A 27 12.80 -7.42 -7.00
C LEU A 27 12.44 -5.93 -7.02
N VAL A 28 13.44 -5.05 -7.05
CA VAL A 28 13.24 -3.60 -7.17
C VAL A 28 12.50 -3.27 -8.48
N ILE A 29 12.95 -3.82 -9.61
CA ILE A 29 12.32 -3.57 -10.91
C ILE A 29 10.85 -4.04 -10.93
N VAL A 30 10.57 -5.25 -10.44
CA VAL A 30 9.18 -5.78 -10.36
C VAL A 30 8.33 -4.92 -9.42
N ALA A 31 8.91 -4.45 -8.32
CA ALA A 31 8.21 -3.58 -7.39
C ALA A 31 7.90 -2.21 -8.00
N THR A 32 8.84 -1.58 -8.72
CA THR A 32 8.61 -0.29 -9.40
C THR A 32 7.52 -0.38 -10.47
N ILE A 33 7.47 -1.47 -11.23
CA ILE A 33 6.38 -1.70 -12.20
C ILE A 33 5.06 -1.91 -11.47
N SER A 34 5.06 -2.71 -10.39
CA SER A 34 3.86 -2.96 -9.59
C SER A 34 3.34 -1.68 -8.92
N THR A 35 4.21 -0.83 -8.35
CA THR A 35 3.80 0.44 -7.74
C THR A 35 3.22 1.37 -8.79
N SER A 36 3.81 1.44 -9.99
CA SER A 36 3.28 2.28 -11.09
C SER A 36 1.87 1.86 -11.48
N ILE A 37 1.64 0.56 -11.70
CA ILE A 37 0.30 0.03 -12.03
C ILE A 37 -0.68 0.33 -10.89
N LEU A 38 -0.26 0.10 -9.64
CA LEU A 38 -1.12 0.27 -8.47
C LEU A 38 -1.45 1.75 -8.21
N PHE A 39 -0.52 2.67 -8.52
CA PHE A 39 -0.74 4.11 -8.46
C PHE A 39 -1.82 4.54 -9.46
N PHE A 40 -1.71 4.14 -10.73
CA PHE A 40 -2.74 4.44 -11.73
C PHE A 40 -4.09 3.82 -11.37
N MET A 41 -4.09 2.59 -10.83
CA MET A 41 -5.30 1.93 -10.35
C MET A 41 -5.92 2.69 -9.17
N GLY A 42 -5.10 3.21 -8.25
CA GLY A 42 -5.55 4.02 -7.13
C GLY A 42 -6.16 5.35 -7.54
N VAL A 43 -5.54 6.06 -8.50
CA VAL A 43 -6.08 7.30 -9.07
C VAL A 43 -7.40 7.02 -9.79
N ALA A 44 -7.48 5.95 -10.59
CA ALA A 44 -8.72 5.56 -11.26
C ALA A 44 -9.82 5.20 -10.27
N PHE A 45 -9.49 4.44 -9.21
CA PHE A 45 -10.44 4.09 -8.15
C PHE A 45 -10.98 5.33 -7.42
N ALA A 46 -10.09 6.27 -7.08
CA ALA A 46 -10.46 7.52 -6.45
C ALA A 46 -11.40 8.35 -7.33
N TRP A 47 -11.09 8.49 -8.62
CA TRP A 47 -11.93 9.24 -9.58
C TRP A 47 -13.31 8.62 -9.78
N ILE A 48 -13.38 7.30 -9.96
CA ILE A 48 -14.63 6.62 -10.37
C ILE A 48 -15.54 6.32 -9.18
N PHE A 49 -14.99 5.92 -8.03
CA PHE A 49 -15.80 5.41 -6.92
C PHE A 49 -15.89 6.37 -5.74
N VAL A 50 -14.76 6.98 -5.34
CA VAL A 50 -14.69 7.73 -4.08
C VAL A 50 -15.09 9.18 -4.28
N LEU A 51 -14.56 9.84 -5.32
CA LEU A 51 -14.84 11.24 -5.63
C LEU A 51 -16.35 11.53 -5.82
N PRO A 52 -17.14 10.77 -6.61
CA PRO A 52 -18.57 11.06 -6.75
C PRO A 52 -19.33 10.84 -5.44
N ARG A 53 -18.90 9.91 -4.59
CA ARG A 53 -19.52 9.68 -3.28
C ARG A 53 -19.24 10.83 -2.31
N VAL A 54 -17.99 11.31 -2.27
CA VAL A 54 -17.58 12.45 -1.45
C VAL A 54 -18.26 13.73 -1.91
N LEU A 55 -18.25 14.03 -3.21
CA LEU A 55 -18.91 15.22 -3.76
C LEU A 55 -20.43 15.16 -3.62
N GLY A 56 -21.05 13.99 -3.84
CA GLY A 56 -22.48 13.81 -3.62
C GLY A 56 -22.87 14.07 -2.17
N PHE A 57 -22.04 13.64 -1.22
CA PHE A 57 -22.24 13.96 0.19
C PHE A 57 -22.03 15.46 0.46
N LEU A 58 -20.91 16.05 0.03
CA LEU A 58 -20.59 17.47 0.25
C LEU A 58 -21.64 18.43 -0.31
N LEU A 59 -22.22 18.11 -1.47
CA LEU A 59 -23.25 18.95 -2.11
C LEU A 59 -24.62 18.80 -1.45
N THR A 60 -24.91 17.63 -0.88
CA THR A 60 -26.16 17.40 -0.12
C THR A 60 -26.06 17.93 1.31
N TYR A 61 -24.84 17.99 1.87
CA TYR A 61 -24.53 18.48 3.20
C TYR A 61 -24.53 20.03 3.23
N GLY A 62 -25.72 20.62 3.33
CA GLY A 62 -25.90 22.08 3.41
C GLY A 62 -27.33 22.58 3.20
N GLY A 63 -28.16 21.84 2.45
CA GLY A 63 -29.53 22.24 2.11
C GLY A 63 -29.65 23.63 1.45
N ASP A 64 -30.89 24.12 1.28
CA ASP A 64 -31.18 25.47 0.73
C ASP A 64 -30.70 26.65 1.61
N PHE A 65 -30.07 26.38 2.76
CA PHE A 65 -29.68 27.39 3.76
C PHE A 65 -28.27 27.97 3.54
N PHE A 66 -27.39 27.25 2.85
CA PHE A 66 -26.06 27.73 2.48
C PHE A 66 -25.95 27.72 0.97
N ASN A 67 -25.86 28.93 0.38
CA ASN A 67 -25.58 29.07 -1.04
C ASN A 67 -24.12 28.64 -1.27
N GLN A 68 -23.93 27.32 -1.40
CA GLN A 68 -22.64 26.66 -1.44
C GLN A 68 -21.99 26.94 -2.79
N GLN A 69 -21.44 28.15 -2.94
CA GLN A 69 -20.65 28.53 -4.10
C GLN A 69 -19.34 27.75 -4.07
N VAL A 70 -19.35 26.61 -4.77
CA VAL A 70 -18.14 25.83 -5.02
C VAL A 70 -17.23 26.70 -5.90
N GLN A 71 -16.20 27.29 -5.30
CA GLN A 71 -15.16 27.98 -6.06
C GLN A 71 -14.44 26.96 -6.93
N ALA A 72 -14.46 27.16 -8.25
CA ALA A 72 -13.81 26.26 -9.20
C ALA A 72 -12.35 25.98 -8.83
N ALA A 73 -11.60 27.01 -8.40
CA ALA A 73 -10.22 26.87 -7.94
C ALA A 73 -10.08 25.88 -6.77
N LYS A 74 -10.93 26.00 -5.73
CA LYS A 74 -10.91 25.11 -4.57
C LYS A 74 -11.32 23.68 -4.93
N TYR A 75 -12.26 23.53 -5.85
CA TYR A 75 -12.68 22.24 -6.37
C TYR A 75 -11.53 21.52 -7.08
N PHE A 76 -10.87 22.17 -8.04
CA PHE A 76 -9.75 21.56 -8.77
C PHE A 76 -8.57 21.24 -7.86
N SER A 77 -8.22 22.13 -6.92
CA SER A 77 -7.18 21.85 -5.93
C SER A 77 -7.53 20.67 -5.03
N PHE A 78 -8.78 20.60 -4.55
CA PHE A 78 -9.26 19.47 -3.76
C PHE A 78 -9.16 18.16 -4.54
N VAL A 79 -9.76 18.10 -5.74
CA VAL A 79 -9.76 16.90 -6.58
C VAL A 79 -8.32 16.46 -6.90
N ALA A 80 -7.44 17.39 -7.28
CA ALA A 80 -6.05 17.06 -7.60
C ALA A 80 -5.29 16.48 -6.40
N LEU A 81 -5.42 17.09 -5.21
CA LEU A 81 -4.75 16.64 -3.99
C LEU A 81 -5.34 15.31 -3.51
N PHE A 82 -6.65 15.13 -3.63
CA PHE A 82 -7.39 13.93 -3.29
C PHE A 82 -6.96 12.73 -4.14
N LEU A 83 -6.92 12.90 -5.47
CA LEU A 83 -6.43 11.88 -6.40
C LEU A 83 -4.97 11.51 -6.13
N LEU A 84 -4.13 12.51 -5.86
CA LEU A 84 -2.71 12.30 -5.55
C LEU A 84 -2.56 11.50 -4.24
N GLY A 85 -3.28 11.89 -3.18
CA GLY A 85 -3.27 11.18 -1.90
C GLY A 85 -3.71 9.73 -2.02
N PHE A 86 -4.76 9.48 -2.81
CA PHE A 86 -5.20 8.11 -3.12
C PHE A 86 -4.16 7.30 -3.89
N GLY A 87 -3.52 7.90 -4.90
CA GLY A 87 -2.43 7.25 -5.63
C GLY A 87 -1.30 6.81 -4.70
N ILE A 88 -0.86 7.71 -3.82
CA ILE A 88 0.19 7.42 -2.82
C ILE A 88 -0.28 6.34 -1.82
N MET A 89 -1.52 6.41 -1.34
CA MET A 89 -2.08 5.39 -0.45
C MET A 89 -2.05 4.00 -1.09
N PHE A 90 -2.37 3.91 -2.38
CA PHE A 90 -2.31 2.68 -3.15
C PHE A 90 -0.88 2.16 -3.39
N GLU A 91 0.18 2.94 -3.14
CA GLU A 91 1.56 2.42 -3.18
C GLU A 91 1.93 1.60 -1.92
N THR A 92 1.21 1.81 -0.81
CA THR A 92 1.45 1.16 0.48
C THR A 92 1.55 -0.37 0.39
N PRO A 93 0.67 -1.09 -0.33
CA PRO A 93 0.76 -2.54 -0.45
C PRO A 93 2.03 -3.02 -1.13
N ALA A 94 2.44 -2.35 -2.21
CA ALA A 94 3.64 -2.71 -2.95
C ALA A 94 4.91 -2.42 -2.11
N MET A 95 4.92 -1.33 -1.34
CA MET A 95 5.98 -1.02 -0.38
C MET A 95 6.09 -2.09 0.71
N ILE A 96 4.98 -2.44 1.35
CA ILE A 96 4.94 -3.48 2.40
C ILE A 96 5.42 -4.83 1.86
N LEU A 97 5.00 -5.21 0.66
CA LEU A 97 5.38 -6.47 0.04
C LEU A 97 6.86 -6.53 -0.28
N THR A 98 7.42 -5.44 -0.79
CA THR A 98 8.86 -5.34 -1.05
C THR A 98 9.65 -5.47 0.25
N LEU A 99 9.27 -4.71 1.28
CA LEU A 99 9.92 -4.78 2.60
C LEU A 99 9.83 -6.17 3.22
N THR A 100 8.70 -6.86 3.04
CA THR A 100 8.51 -8.24 3.52
C THR A 100 9.40 -9.22 2.73
N ARG A 101 9.54 -9.06 1.41
CA ARG A 101 10.42 -9.88 0.56
C ARG A 101 11.88 -9.75 0.98
N LEU A 102 12.30 -8.51 1.30
CA LEU A 102 13.64 -8.17 1.80
C LEU A 102 13.89 -8.65 3.23
N GLY A 103 12.84 -9.07 3.95
CA GLY A 103 12.96 -9.52 5.35
C GLY A 103 13.09 -8.38 6.36
N VAL A 104 12.86 -7.13 5.94
CA VAL A 104 12.89 -5.95 6.83
C VAL A 104 11.68 -5.93 7.76
N VAL A 105 10.54 -6.46 7.30
CA VAL A 105 9.27 -6.42 8.04
C VAL A 105 8.62 -7.81 8.09
N ASP A 106 8.15 -8.20 9.27
CA ASP A 106 7.37 -9.43 9.49
C ASP A 106 5.85 -9.16 9.38
N ALA A 107 5.09 -10.09 8.79
CA ALA A 107 3.63 -10.04 8.76
C ALA A 107 3.04 -10.02 10.19
N ARG A 108 3.70 -10.63 11.17
CA ARG A 108 3.33 -10.52 12.59
C ARG A 108 3.52 -9.11 13.14
N SER A 109 4.62 -8.45 12.79
CA SER A 109 4.86 -7.05 13.17
C SER A 109 3.78 -6.15 12.55
N LEU A 110 3.47 -6.28 11.26
CA LEU A 110 2.39 -5.50 10.62
C LEU A 110 1.03 -5.72 11.31
N ALA A 111 0.71 -6.96 11.68
CA ALA A 111 -0.52 -7.25 12.41
C ALA A 111 -0.58 -6.58 13.80
N LYS A 112 0.57 -6.38 14.47
CA LYS A 112 0.66 -5.68 15.77
C LYS A 112 0.47 -4.16 15.61
N TYR A 113 0.87 -3.59 14.47
CA TYR A 113 0.78 -2.15 14.19
C TYR A 113 -0.51 -1.70 13.47
N ARG A 114 -1.54 -2.57 13.35
CA ARG A 114 -2.85 -2.25 12.72
C ARG A 114 -3.44 -0.90 13.16
N LYS A 115 -3.41 -0.63 14.46
CA LYS A 115 -3.94 0.61 15.05
C LYS A 115 -3.21 1.86 14.56
N TYR A 116 -1.90 1.77 14.30
CA TYR A 116 -1.11 2.89 13.80
C TYR A 116 -1.40 3.18 12.34
N SER A 117 -1.63 2.15 11.52
CA SER A 117 -2.02 2.33 10.12
C SER A 117 -3.37 3.04 10.00
N ILE A 118 -4.37 2.65 10.80
CA ILE A 118 -5.66 3.35 10.84
C ILE A 118 -5.47 4.81 11.25
N LEU A 119 -4.67 5.07 12.30
CA LEU A 119 -4.34 6.42 12.76
C LEU A 119 -3.68 7.27 11.66
N LEU A 120 -2.74 6.68 10.93
CA LEU A 120 -2.03 7.36 9.83
C LEU A 120 -2.98 7.65 8.67
N GLY A 121 -3.86 6.70 8.32
CA GLY A 121 -4.92 6.90 7.33
C GLY A 121 -5.89 8.02 7.73
N CYS A 122 -6.27 8.08 9.00
CA CYS A 122 -7.09 9.14 9.57
C CYS A 122 -6.40 10.50 9.48
N VAL A 123 -5.12 10.60 9.88
CA VAL A 123 -4.34 11.85 9.82
C VAL A 123 -4.20 12.34 8.38
N VAL A 124 -3.86 11.45 7.44
CA VAL A 124 -3.72 11.81 6.03
C VAL A 124 -5.07 12.26 5.45
N SER A 125 -6.16 11.56 5.78
CA SER A 125 -7.50 11.96 5.34
C SER A 125 -7.90 13.32 5.92
N ALA A 126 -7.63 13.59 7.20
CA ALA A 126 -7.95 14.87 7.83
C ALA A 126 -7.15 16.06 7.27
N VAL A 127 -5.96 15.81 6.69
CA VAL A 127 -5.17 16.85 6.01
C VAL A 127 -5.65 17.08 4.57
N LEU A 128 -6.10 16.02 3.88
CA LEU A 128 -6.46 16.07 2.46
C LEU A 128 -7.91 16.49 2.22
N THR A 129 -8.82 16.05 3.08
CA THR A 129 -10.24 16.43 3.07
C THR A 129 -10.50 17.48 4.13
N PRO A 130 -11.53 18.33 3.97
CA PRO A 130 -12.08 19.08 5.10
C PRO A 130 -12.32 18.14 6.30
N PRO A 131 -12.32 18.65 7.54
CA PRO A 131 -12.55 17.83 8.72
C PRO A 131 -14.03 17.41 8.81
N ASP A 132 -14.48 16.59 7.87
CA ASP A 132 -15.81 16.01 7.81
C ASP A 132 -15.71 14.49 7.98
N ILE A 133 -16.50 13.96 8.92
CA ILE A 133 -16.40 12.57 9.37
C ILE A 133 -16.75 11.59 8.23
N PHE A 134 -17.68 11.96 7.34
CA PHE A 134 -18.16 11.08 6.27
C PHE A 134 -17.12 10.90 5.16
N SER A 135 -16.52 11.97 4.66
CA SER A 135 -15.46 11.89 3.63
C SER A 135 -14.21 11.26 4.22
N MET A 136 -13.90 11.53 5.49
CA MET A 136 -12.83 10.85 6.22
C MET A 136 -13.06 9.34 6.28
N LEU A 137 -14.26 8.87 6.64
CA LEU A 137 -14.58 7.44 6.65
C LEU A 137 -14.57 6.82 5.25
N ALA A 138 -15.09 7.54 4.24
CA ALA A 138 -15.08 7.11 2.85
C ALA A 138 -13.66 6.91 2.30
N MET A 139 -12.67 7.60 2.88
CA MET A 139 -11.26 7.51 2.55
C MET A 139 -10.50 6.47 3.38
N VAL A 140 -10.77 6.39 4.68
CA VAL A 140 -10.13 5.42 5.60
C VAL A 140 -10.54 3.99 5.30
N LEU A 141 -11.79 3.76 4.89
CA LEU A 141 -12.32 2.42 4.61
C LEU A 141 -11.56 1.70 3.47
N PRO A 142 -11.42 2.27 2.25
CA PRO A 142 -10.63 1.63 1.20
C PRO A 142 -9.14 1.49 1.58
N PHE A 143 -8.58 2.46 2.31
CA PHE A 143 -7.21 2.36 2.81
C PHE A 143 -7.03 1.17 3.76
N TYR A 144 -7.96 0.94 4.68
CA TYR A 144 -7.93 -0.19 5.60
C TYR A 144 -8.00 -1.54 4.85
N VAL A 145 -8.87 -1.64 3.85
CA VAL A 145 -8.97 -2.84 3.01
C VAL A 145 -7.66 -3.14 2.30
N LEU A 146 -7.01 -2.12 1.71
CA LEU A 146 -5.70 -2.28 1.06
C LEU A 146 -4.63 -2.74 2.05
N TYR A 147 -4.63 -2.17 3.26
CA TYR A 147 -3.68 -2.57 4.30
C TYR A 147 -3.86 -4.04 4.71
N GLU A 148 -5.10 -4.51 4.85
CA GLU A 148 -5.37 -5.91 5.18
C GLU A 148 -4.91 -6.87 4.06
N ILE A 149 -5.19 -6.52 2.80
CA ILE A 149 -4.72 -7.28 1.63
C ILE A 149 -3.19 -7.37 1.64
N SER A 150 -2.52 -6.27 2.00
CA SER A 150 -1.05 -6.22 2.10
C SER A 150 -0.52 -7.20 3.14
N ILE A 151 -1.12 -7.24 4.33
CA ILE A 151 -0.75 -8.20 5.39
C ILE A 151 -0.93 -9.64 4.90
N GLN A 152 -2.03 -9.95 4.21
CA GLN A 152 -2.30 -11.30 3.72
C GLN A 152 -1.27 -11.73 2.66
N LEU A 153 -0.96 -10.85 1.70
CA LEU A 153 0.07 -11.10 0.70
C LEU A 153 1.46 -11.29 1.35
N SER A 154 1.79 -10.50 2.38
CA SER A 154 3.03 -10.64 3.15
C SER A 154 3.13 -12.00 3.85
N LYS A 155 2.05 -12.49 4.47
CA LYS A 155 2.00 -13.85 5.08
C LYS A 155 2.26 -14.94 4.04
N LEU A 156 1.67 -14.83 2.86
CA LEU A 156 1.83 -15.81 1.78
C LEU A 156 3.30 -15.86 1.30
N VAL A 157 3.94 -14.69 1.17
CA VAL A 157 5.34 -14.57 0.78
C VAL A 157 6.27 -15.21 1.81
N GLN A 158 6.06 -14.95 3.10
CA GLN A 158 6.88 -15.57 4.16
C GLN A 158 6.71 -17.08 4.24
N LYS A 159 5.48 -17.59 4.11
CA LYS A 159 5.21 -19.03 4.12
C LYS A 159 5.92 -19.75 2.98
N ARG A 160 6.03 -19.13 1.80
CA ARG A 160 6.81 -19.67 0.67
C ARG A 160 8.33 -19.64 0.91
N LYS A 161 8.86 -18.63 1.61
CA LYS A 161 10.28 -18.55 1.95
C LYS A 161 10.66 -19.65 2.96
N SER A 162 9.86 -19.81 4.02
CA SER A 162 10.06 -20.88 5.03
C SER A 162 9.94 -22.30 4.47
N LYS A 163 9.20 -22.52 3.38
CA LYS A 163 9.09 -23.84 2.73
C LYS A 163 10.26 -24.14 1.78
N LYS A 164 10.97 -23.10 1.31
CA LYS A 164 12.14 -23.23 0.43
C LYS A 164 13.44 -23.47 1.20
N ASP A 165 13.45 -23.10 2.49
CA ASP A 165 14.56 -23.33 3.42
C ASP A 165 14.31 -24.55 4.35
N ALA A 166 13.30 -25.38 4.08
CA ALA A 166 13.18 -26.66 4.76
C ALA A 166 14.32 -27.56 4.26
N PRO A 167 15.25 -28.00 5.13
CA PRO A 167 16.30 -28.91 4.69
C PRO A 167 15.62 -30.16 4.12
N GLU A 168 16.09 -30.57 2.94
CA GLU A 168 15.98 -31.97 2.53
C GLU A 168 16.41 -32.78 3.75
N MET A 169 15.45 -33.47 4.39
CA MET A 169 15.78 -34.54 5.31
C MET A 169 16.54 -35.53 4.44
N VAL A 170 17.87 -35.53 4.56
CA VAL A 170 18.70 -36.63 4.10
C VAL A 170 18.14 -37.85 4.81
N ASP A 171 17.44 -38.68 4.06
CA ASP A 171 17.08 -40.03 4.42
C ASP A 171 18.38 -40.85 4.44
N ASP A 172 19.23 -40.60 5.45
CA ASP A 172 20.25 -41.55 5.87
C ASP A 172 19.49 -42.65 6.62
N GLY A 173 18.92 -43.56 5.83
CA GLY A 173 18.56 -44.88 6.33
C GLY A 173 19.80 -45.50 7.01
N PRO A 174 19.65 -46.19 8.15
CA PRO A 174 20.79 -46.66 8.92
C PRO A 174 21.66 -47.60 8.07
N ASP A 175 22.93 -47.21 7.90
CA ASP A 175 24.01 -48.06 7.43
C ASP A 175 24.23 -49.17 8.48
N VAL A 176 23.56 -50.31 8.29
CA VAL A 176 23.77 -51.51 9.10
C VAL A 176 25.01 -52.22 8.54
N GLY A 177 26.18 -51.72 8.93
CA GLY A 177 27.42 -52.47 8.83
C GLY A 177 27.38 -53.71 9.72
N GLU A 178 27.54 -54.87 9.10
CA GLU A 178 28.49 -55.91 9.49
C GLU A 178 28.52 -56.35 10.97
N ALA A 179 27.88 -57.50 11.28
CA ALA A 179 28.40 -58.50 12.23
C ALA A 179 27.55 -59.79 12.28
N ALA A 180 28.24 -60.93 12.13
CA ALA A 180 27.95 -62.28 12.65
C ALA A 180 26.95 -63.18 11.90
N GLY A 181 27.48 -64.29 11.33
CA GLY A 181 26.72 -65.49 10.97
C GLY A 181 27.34 -66.29 9.85
#